data_AF-E2NG05-F1
#
_entry.id   AF-E2NG05-F1
#
_cell.length_a   1.000
_cell.length_b   1.000
_cell.length_c   1.000
_cell.angle_alpha   90.00
_cell.angle_beta   90.00
_cell.angle_gamma   90.00
#
_symmetry.space_group_name_H-M   'P 1'
#
loop_
_entity.id
_entity.type
_entity.pdbx_description
1 polymer ?
#
loop_
_entity_poly.entity_id
_entity_poly.type
_entity_poly.pdbx_seq_one_letter_code
_entity_poly.pdbx_strand_id
1 'polypeptide(L)'
;MKNILSKGQLSILIVLGILILDQVIKIEVKTNMFYNESIHITDWFYLRFIENPGMAFGMQIVPKAIQTIARTIFAIAIGWYIVILIKARYKRGYIACVSLILAGAIGNIIDSIFYGVIFSKSTPTEISTFVPIGEGYTGWLH
;
A
#
# COMPACT_ATOMS: atom_id res chain seq x y z
N MET A 1 -3.42 33.51 -7.96
CA MET A 1 -4.42 32.42 -8.00
C MET A 1 -4.80 32.02 -6.59
N LYS A 2 -6.07 32.20 -6.20
CA LYS A 2 -6.57 31.78 -4.89
C LYS A 2 -6.70 30.26 -4.92
N ASN A 3 -6.04 29.58 -4.01
CA ASN A 3 -6.11 28.14 -3.98
C ASN A 3 -7.46 27.68 -3.43
N ILE A 4 -8.19 26.88 -4.22
CA ILE A 4 -9.55 26.43 -3.89
C ILE A 4 -9.56 25.46 -2.69
N LEU A 5 -8.54 24.61 -2.57
CA LEU A 5 -8.41 23.62 -1.49
C LEU A 5 -7.43 24.09 -0.40
N SER A 6 -7.76 23.82 0.86
CA SER A 6 -6.83 23.92 1.98
C SER A 6 -5.72 22.89 1.87
N LYS A 7 -4.58 23.12 2.54
CA LYS A 7 -3.46 22.16 2.54
C LYS A 7 -3.85 20.82 3.19
N GLY A 8 -4.73 20.83 4.19
CA GLY A 8 -5.23 19.60 4.82
C GLY A 8 -6.18 18.83 3.89
N GLN A 9 -7.10 19.52 3.22
CA GLN A 9 -7.98 18.90 2.21
C GLN A 9 -7.17 18.28 1.08
N LEU A 10 -6.14 18.99 0.60
CA LEU A 10 -5.21 18.46 -0.40
C LEU A 10 -4.54 17.16 0.08
N SER A 11 -4.00 17.14 1.29
CA SER A 11 -3.39 15.93 1.86
C SER A 11 -4.37 14.76 1.93
N ILE A 12 -5.59 14.99 2.41
CA ILE A 12 -6.62 13.93 2.51
C ILE A 12 -6.97 13.39 1.12
N LEU A 13 -7.19 14.27 0.14
CA LEU A 13 -7.52 13.85 -1.23
C LEU A 13 -6.39 13.06 -1.87
N ILE A 14 -5.13 13.46 -1.66
CA ILE A 14 -3.96 12.71 -2.14
C ILE A 14 -3.92 11.33 -1.48
N VAL A 15 -4.07 11.25 -0.16
CA VAL A 15 -4.00 9.97 0.56
C VAL A 15 -5.12 9.03 0.09
N LEU A 16 -6.36 9.50 0.05
CA LEU A 16 -7.49 8.68 -0.39
C LEU A 16 -7.38 8.26 -1.85
N GLY A 17 -7.03 9.19 -2.75
CA GLY A 17 -6.93 8.90 -4.18
C GLY A 17 -5.84 7.87 -4.48
N ILE A 18 -4.66 8.02 -3.88
CA ILE A 18 -3.56 7.07 -4.05
C ILE A 18 -3.87 5.73 -3.38
N LEU A 19 -4.50 5.73 -2.21
CA LEU A 19 -4.87 4.50 -1.52
C LEU A 19 -5.90 3.68 -2.31
N ILE A 20 -6.91 4.33 -2.89
CA ILE A 20 -7.89 3.66 -3.77
C ILE A 20 -7.17 3.07 -4.98
N LEU A 21 -6.32 3.83 -5.64
CA LEU A 21 -5.57 3.36 -6.81
C LEU A 21 -4.68 2.16 -6.47
N ASP A 22 -3.95 2.24 -5.36
CA ASP A 22 -3.07 1.18 -4.85
C ASP A 22 -3.85 -0.13 -4.61
N GLN A 23 -4.97 -0.04 -3.88
CA GLN A 23 -5.76 -1.22 -3.53
C GLN A 23 -6.48 -1.82 -4.73
N VAL A 24 -7.02 -1.00 -5.64
CA VAL A 24 -7.63 -1.49 -6.88
C VAL A 24 -6.61 -2.26 -7.72
N ILE A 25 -5.43 -1.68 -7.96
CA ILE A 25 -4.39 -2.34 -8.77
C ILE A 25 -3.96 -3.67 -8.12
N LYS A 26 -3.77 -3.70 -6.79
CA LYS A 26 -3.35 -4.92 -6.08
C LYS A 26 -4.41 -6.01 -6.14
N ILE A 27 -5.68 -5.66 -5.94
CA ILE A 27 -6.79 -6.62 -6.04
C ILE A 27 -6.87 -7.17 -7.46
N GLU A 28 -6.85 -6.31 -8.48
CA GLU A 28 -6.91 -6.72 -9.89
C GLU A 28 -5.75 -7.67 -10.26
N VAL A 29 -4.51 -7.35 -9.85
CA VAL A 29 -3.36 -8.24 -10.06
C VAL A 29 -3.58 -9.59 -9.36
N LYS A 30 -4.04 -9.58 -8.11
CA LYS A 30 -4.19 -10.80 -7.31
C LYS A 30 -5.30 -11.71 -7.82
N THR A 31 -6.40 -11.14 -8.33
CA THR A 31 -7.57 -11.91 -8.80
C THR A 31 -7.56 -12.23 -10.29
N ASN A 32 -6.66 -11.65 -11.08
CA ASN A 32 -6.60 -11.89 -12.52
C ASN A 32 -5.25 -12.43 -13.02
N MET A 33 -4.22 -12.50 -12.18
CA MET A 33 -2.90 -13.03 -12.56
C MET A 33 -2.52 -14.26 -11.73
N PHE A 34 -1.83 -15.21 -12.37
CA PHE A 34 -1.15 -16.29 -11.68
C PHE A 34 0.11 -15.79 -10.98
N TYR A 35 0.50 -16.43 -9.88
CA TYR A 35 1.75 -16.08 -9.20
C TYR A 35 2.95 -16.21 -10.15
N ASN A 36 3.82 -15.19 -10.19
CA ASN A 36 4.93 -15.02 -11.13
C ASN A 36 4.57 -14.79 -12.61
N GLU A 37 3.28 -14.68 -12.96
CA GLU A 37 2.87 -14.29 -14.30
C GLU A 37 3.42 -12.90 -14.67
N SER A 38 3.78 -12.75 -15.94
CA SER A 38 4.27 -11.49 -16.50
C SER A 38 3.47 -11.15 -17.76
N ILE A 39 2.68 -10.09 -17.69
CA ILE A 39 1.95 -9.54 -18.83
C ILE A 39 2.85 -8.53 -19.53
N HIS A 40 3.14 -8.77 -20.81
CA HIS A 40 3.83 -7.81 -21.68
C HIS A 40 2.87 -6.68 -22.06
N ILE A 41 3.27 -5.44 -21.79
CA ILE A 41 2.52 -4.25 -22.20
C ILE A 41 3.27 -3.55 -23.33
N THR A 42 4.59 -3.36 -23.17
CA THR A 42 5.51 -2.90 -24.21
C THR A 42 6.88 -3.54 -24.00
N ASP A 43 7.80 -3.41 -24.97
CA ASP A 43 9.15 -4.00 -24.88
C ASP A 43 9.96 -3.53 -23.66
N TRP A 44 9.63 -2.37 -23.10
CA TRP A 44 10.28 -1.83 -21.89
C TRP A 44 9.39 -1.91 -20.64
N PHE A 45 8.14 -2.36 -20.75
CA PHE A 45 7.18 -2.40 -19.65
C PHE A 45 6.43 -3.72 -19.55
N TYR A 46 6.65 -4.40 -18.43
CA TYR A 46 5.97 -5.65 -18.06
C TYR A 46 5.28 -5.46 -16.71
N LEU A 47 4.04 -5.94 -16.63
CA LEU A 47 3.34 -6.08 -15.36
C LEU A 47 3.59 -7.50 -14.84
N ARG A 48 4.34 -7.63 -13.76
CA ARG A 48 4.69 -8.93 -13.17
C ARG A 48 4.11 -9.07 -11.77
N PHE A 49 3.40 -10.17 -11.53
CA PHE A 49 2.86 -10.46 -10.21
C PHE A 49 3.93 -11.11 -9.32
N ILE A 50 4.35 -10.37 -8.29
CA ILE A 50 5.26 -10.83 -7.24
C ILE A 50 4.65 -10.45 -5.89
N GLU A 51 4.69 -11.38 -4.94
CA GLU A 51 4.31 -11.12 -3.55
C GLU A 51 5.55 -10.85 -2.71
N ASN A 52 5.44 -9.92 -1.77
CA ASN A 52 6.57 -9.55 -0.92
C ASN A 52 6.62 -10.42 0.36
N PRO A 53 7.67 -11.25 0.54
CA PRO A 53 7.87 -12.02 1.77
C PRO A 53 8.49 -11.20 2.92
N GLY A 54 8.92 -9.95 2.72
CA GLY A 54 9.64 -9.20 3.77
C GLY A 54 9.81 -7.69 3.53
N MET A 55 10.96 -7.15 3.94
CA MET A 55 11.32 -5.75 3.72
C MET A 55 11.87 -5.52 2.30
N ALA A 56 12.22 -4.27 1.98
CA ALA A 56 12.89 -3.90 0.74
C ALA A 56 14.11 -4.80 0.47
N PHE A 57 14.39 -5.04 -0.82
CA PHE A 57 15.45 -5.92 -1.31
C PHE A 57 15.30 -7.40 -0.91
N GLY A 58 14.08 -7.86 -0.60
CA GLY A 58 13.80 -9.26 -0.27
C GLY A 58 14.35 -9.70 1.10
N MET A 59 14.83 -8.76 1.91
CA MET A 59 15.39 -9.06 3.22
C MET A 59 14.27 -9.27 4.25
N GLN A 60 14.21 -10.45 4.86
CA GLN A 60 13.33 -10.72 6.00
C GLN A 60 14.16 -10.77 7.29
N ILE A 61 14.69 -9.62 7.70
CA ILE A 61 15.56 -9.49 8.89
C ILE A 61 14.74 -9.62 10.18
N VAL A 62 13.46 -9.20 10.14
CA VAL A 62 12.56 -9.22 11.29
C VAL A 62 11.18 -9.77 10.87
N PRO A 63 10.43 -10.38 11.81
CA PRO A 63 9.06 -10.86 11.56
C PRO A 63 8.18 -9.78 10.92
N LYS A 64 7.32 -10.17 9.98
CA LYS A 64 6.43 -9.23 9.27
C LYS A 64 5.50 -8.45 10.19
N ALA A 65 5.05 -9.06 11.30
CA ALA A 65 4.31 -8.36 12.34
C ALA A 65 5.08 -7.14 12.90
N ILE A 66 6.38 -7.29 13.16
CA ILE A 66 7.23 -6.19 13.63
C ILE A 66 7.36 -5.10 12.55
N GLN A 67 7.52 -5.50 11.29
CA GLN A 67 7.56 -4.55 10.17
C GLN A 67 6.27 -3.75 10.07
N THR A 68 5.12 -4.42 10.22
CA THR A 68 3.79 -3.79 10.16
C THR A 68 3.59 -2.83 11.32
N ILE A 69 3.95 -3.22 12.55
CA ILE A 69 3.91 -2.33 13.72
C ILE A 69 4.78 -1.09 13.49
N ALA A 70 6.02 -1.28 13.01
CA ALA A 70 6.92 -0.17 12.71
C ALA A 70 6.36 0.77 11.64
N ARG A 71 5.77 0.23 10.55
CA ARG A 71 5.09 1.03 9.51
C ARG A 71 3.92 1.81 10.09
N THR A 72 3.12 1.21 10.98
CA THR A 72 1.99 1.88 11.62
C THR A 72 2.45 3.06 12.49
N ILE A 73 3.47 2.86 13.33
CA ILE A 73 4.06 3.95 14.13
C ILE A 73 4.57 5.06 13.22
N PHE A 74 5.27 4.71 12.13
CA PHE A 74 5.80 5.68 11.18
C PHE A 74 4.68 6.43 10.44
N ALA A 75 3.60 5.76 10.04
CA ALA A 75 2.44 6.39 9.41
C ALA A 75 1.76 7.40 10.33
N ILE A 76 1.58 7.05 11.63
CA ILE A 76 1.05 7.98 12.64
C ILE A 76 1.98 9.20 12.78
N ALA A 77 3.30 8.97 12.86
CA ALA A 77 4.29 10.03 12.95
C ALA A 77 4.26 10.96 11.72
N ILE A 78 4.15 10.41 10.51
CA ILE A 78 4.01 11.20 9.28
C ILE A 78 2.71 12.00 9.29
N GLY A 79 1.59 11.41 9.69
CA GLY A 79 0.31 12.11 9.80
C GLY A 79 0.40 13.32 10.74
N TRP A 80 1.02 13.14 11.90
CA TRP A 80 1.31 14.23 12.83
C TRP A 80 2.26 15.27 12.23
N TYR A 81 3.31 14.83 11.53
CA TYR A 81 4.27 15.72 10.87
C TYR A 81 3.60 16.58 9.79
N ILE A 82 2.66 16.04 9.01
CA ILE A 82 1.87 16.82 8.04
C ILE A 82 1.13 17.97 8.74
N VAL A 83 0.53 17.73 9.92
CA VAL A 83 -0.14 18.77 10.70
C VAL A 83 0.85 19.87 11.11
N ILE A 84 2.06 19.50 11.55
CA ILE A 84 3.12 20.45 11.89
C ILE A 84 3.50 21.28 10.66
N LEU A 85 3.72 20.65 9.50
CA LEU A 85 4.09 21.33 8.25
C LEU A 85 3.02 22.32 7.78
N ILE A 86 1.74 21.96 7.93
CA ILE A 86 0.61 22.84 7.61
C ILE A 86 0.64 24.06 8.53
N LYS A 87 0.79 23.86 9.85
CA LYS A 87 0.86 24.95 10.85
C LYS A 87 2.06 25.87 10.62
N ALA A 88 3.21 25.29 10.26
CA ALA A 88 4.43 26.01 9.88
C ALA A 88 4.39 26.63 8.47
N ARG A 89 3.23 26.60 7.80
CA ARG A 89 2.97 27.22 6.50
C ARG A 89 3.88 26.77 5.35
N TYR A 90 4.43 25.55 5.39
CA TYR A 90 5.25 24.97 4.32
C TYR A 90 4.56 24.96 2.94
N LYS A 91 5.35 24.92 1.87
CA LYS A 91 4.83 24.94 0.48
C LYS A 91 3.93 23.72 0.22
N ARG A 92 2.92 23.92 -0.63
CA ARG A 92 1.92 22.89 -0.97
C ARG A 92 2.53 21.63 -1.57
N GLY A 93 3.50 21.79 -2.47
CA GLY A 93 4.20 20.66 -3.10
C GLY A 93 4.89 19.77 -2.07
N TYR A 94 5.53 20.36 -1.06
CA TYR A 94 6.19 19.58 0.00
C TYR A 94 5.18 18.75 0.81
N ILE A 95 4.06 19.36 1.20
CA ILE A 95 2.98 18.67 1.91
C ILE A 95 2.39 17.54 1.04
N ALA A 96 2.23 17.77 -0.26
CA ALA A 96 1.79 16.75 -1.20
C ALA A 96 2.75 15.54 -1.24
N CYS A 97 4.07 15.78 -1.34
CA CYS A 97 5.07 14.72 -1.30
C CYS A 97 5.00 13.89 -0.01
N VAL A 98 4.90 14.54 1.15
CA VAL A 98 4.78 13.83 2.44
C VAL A 98 3.45 13.05 2.52
N SER A 99 2.38 13.57 1.92
CA SER A 99 1.09 12.88 1.84
C SER A 99 1.15 11.62 0.97
N LEU A 100 1.92 11.63 -0.12
CA LEU A 100 2.18 10.45 -0.94
C LEU A 100 2.92 9.35 -0.16
N ILE A 101 3.90 9.74 0.67
CA ILE A 101 4.61 8.79 1.55
C ILE A 101 3.63 8.17 2.55
N LEU A 102 2.76 8.98 3.17
CA LEU A 102 1.73 8.48 4.08
C LEU A 102 0.78 7.50 3.38
N ALA A 103 0.33 7.83 2.16
CA ALA A 103 -0.55 6.96 1.38
C ALA A 103 0.07 5.58 1.14
N GLY A 104 1.33 5.54 0.69
CA GLY A 104 2.05 4.28 0.48
C GLY A 104 2.29 3.49 1.78
N ALA A 105 2.53 4.17 2.90
CA ALA A 105 2.65 3.52 4.20
C ALA A 105 1.33 2.85 4.62
N ILE A 106 0.19 3.56 4.47
CA ILE A 106 -1.14 3.04 4.80
C ILE A 106 -1.51 1.86 3.89
N GLY A 107 -1.27 1.96 2.58
CA GLY A 107 -1.55 0.85 1.65
C GLY A 107 -0.83 -0.44 2.05
N ASN A 108 0.47 -0.36 2.36
CA ASN A 108 1.23 -1.52 2.83
C ASN A 108 0.77 -2.06 4.20
N ILE A 109 0.22 -1.20 5.07
CA ILE A 109 -0.36 -1.64 6.35
C ILE A 109 -1.64 -2.44 6.09
N ILE A 110 -2.50 -1.98 5.17
CA ILE A 110 -3.73 -2.69 4.80
C ILE A 110 -3.36 -4.09 4.26
N ASP A 111 -2.40 -4.17 3.34
CA ASP A 111 -2.01 -5.45 2.77
C ASP A 111 -1.53 -6.44 3.84
N SER A 112 -0.60 -6.01 4.69
CA SER A 112 -0.04 -6.85 5.74
C SER A 112 -1.06 -7.28 6.79
N ILE A 113 -2.08 -6.46 7.08
CA ILE A 113 -3.12 -6.81 8.05
C ILE A 113 -4.16 -7.74 7.42
N PHE A 114 -4.65 -7.42 6.23
CA PHE A 114 -5.89 -8.00 5.69
C PHE A 114 -5.67 -9.02 4.59
N TYR A 115 -4.68 -8.88 3.71
CA TYR A 115 -4.62 -9.71 2.50
C TYR A 115 -4.42 -11.18 2.84
N GLY A 116 -3.69 -11.45 3.92
CA GLY A 116 -3.51 -12.81 4.42
C GLY A 116 -4.81 -13.53 4.79
N VAL A 117 -5.78 -12.80 5.32
CA VAL A 117 -7.02 -13.35 5.88
C VAL A 117 -8.22 -13.32 4.94
N ILE A 118 -8.21 -12.46 3.90
CA ILE A 118 -9.35 -12.30 2.98
C ILE A 118 -9.13 -12.92 1.60
N PHE A 119 -7.92 -13.37 1.30
CA PHE A 119 -7.59 -13.97 0.00
C PHE A 119 -7.15 -15.42 0.14
N SER A 120 -7.45 -16.24 -0.87
CA SER A 120 -6.80 -17.53 -1.06
C SER A 120 -5.35 -17.36 -1.52
N LYS A 121 -4.57 -18.44 -1.44
CA LYS A 121 -3.15 -18.40 -1.79
C LYS A 121 -2.98 -18.18 -3.30
N SER A 122 -2.13 -17.24 -3.68
CA SER A 122 -1.72 -17.06 -5.08
C SER A 122 -0.80 -18.23 -5.48
N THR A 123 -1.10 -18.94 -6.57
CA THR A 123 -0.26 -20.05 -7.05
C THR A 123 0.06 -19.89 -8.54
N PRO A 124 1.06 -20.62 -9.07
CA PRO A 124 1.36 -20.61 -10.51
C PRO A 124 0.25 -21.23 -11.38
N THR A 125 -0.76 -21.88 -10.77
CA THR A 125 -1.81 -22.62 -11.48
C THR A 125 -3.22 -22.13 -11.18
N GLU A 126 -3.40 -21.35 -10.12
CA GLU A 126 -4.70 -20.85 -9.67
C GLU A 126 -4.59 -19.38 -9.28
N ILE A 127 -5.56 -18.59 -9.75
CA ILE A 127 -5.74 -17.19 -9.35
C ILE A 127 -6.24 -17.11 -7.91
N SER A 128 -5.88 -16.04 -7.20
CA SER A 128 -6.36 -15.82 -5.85
C SER A 128 -7.81 -15.33 -5.87
N THR A 129 -8.61 -15.76 -4.91
CA THR A 129 -10.03 -15.38 -4.78
C THR A 129 -10.31 -14.84 -3.39
N PHE A 130 -11.38 -14.08 -3.25
CA PHE A 130 -11.86 -13.66 -1.93
C PHE A 130 -12.44 -14.87 -1.18
N VAL A 131 -12.04 -15.00 0.09
CA VAL A 131 -12.49 -16.06 0.98
C VAL A 131 -13.04 -15.47 2.29
N PRO A 132 -13.92 -16.19 3.01
CA PRO A 132 -14.35 -15.79 4.33
C PRO A 132 -13.16 -15.54 5.28
N ILE A 133 -13.31 -14.57 6.18
CA ILE A 133 -12.27 -14.26 7.17
C ILE A 133 -11.97 -15.50 8.01
N GLY A 134 -10.70 -15.92 8.01
CA GLY A 134 -10.23 -17.15 8.68
C GLY A 134 -9.92 -18.30 7.73
N GLU A 135 -10.37 -18.22 6.48
CA GLU A 135 -10.03 -19.16 5.40
C GLU A 135 -8.95 -18.64 4.46
N GLY A 136 -8.42 -17.44 4.76
CA GLY A 136 -7.30 -16.86 4.04
C GLY A 136 -6.04 -17.72 4.07
N TYR A 137 -5.10 -17.45 3.16
CA TYR A 137 -3.87 -18.23 3.05
C TYR A 137 -2.93 -18.15 4.28
N THR A 138 -3.21 -17.24 5.21
CA THR A 138 -2.44 -17.02 6.46
C THR A 138 -3.26 -16.21 7.47
N GLY A 139 -2.75 -16.07 8.69
CA GLY A 139 -3.35 -15.22 9.72
C GLY A 139 -3.11 -13.71 9.48
N TRP A 140 -3.63 -12.92 10.43
CA TRP A 140 -3.40 -11.47 10.51
C TRP A 140 -1.90 -11.14 10.61
N LEU A 141 -1.52 -9.95 10.14
CA LEU A 141 -0.13 -9.42 10.23
C LEU A 141 0.92 -10.27 9.48
N HIS A 142 0.55 -10.68 8.26
CA HIS A 142 1.43 -11.30 7.27
C HIS A 142 2.12 -10.23 6.37
#